data_AF-A0A3D4UGU6-F1
#
_entry.id   AF-A0A3D4UGU6-F1
#
_cell.length_a   1.000
_cell.length_b   1.000
_cell.length_c   1.000
_cell.angle_alpha   90.00
_cell.angle_beta   90.00
_cell.angle_gamma   90.00
#
_symmetry.space_group_name_H-M   'P 1'
#
loop_
_entity.id
_entity.type
_entity.pdbx_description
1 polymer ?
#
loop_
_entity_poly.entity_id
_entity_poly.type
_entity_poly.pdbx_seq_one_letter_code
_entity_poly.pdbx_strand_id
1 'polypeptide(L)'
;MKTLAKATLIVLSLSLPLMISCSTSSRFEPTGNPLLDLRNPELLERDRIAAARAAWSEVEEGIRDRERTRYALKNLAWSGGTERPLRLTVIELLMSDESPEGNADSRAMARLMLPNEKDTEAVRIIAVRAVESDWDDLAPALVRSLAR
;
A
#
# COMPACT_ATOMS: atom_id res chain seq x y z
N MET A 1 51.68 -54.14 13.19
CA MET A 1 51.16 -52.82 12.76
C MET A 1 49.72 -53.03 12.33
N LYS A 2 48.75 -52.53 13.12
CA LYS A 2 47.31 -52.78 12.94
C LYS A 2 46.66 -51.55 12.29
N THR A 3 46.09 -51.74 11.11
CA THR A 3 45.19 -50.80 10.44
C THR A 3 43.78 -50.92 11.01
N LEU A 4 43.14 -49.80 11.35
CA LEU A 4 41.72 -49.75 11.73
C LEU A 4 41.08 -48.53 11.07
N ALA A 5 40.38 -48.79 9.97
CA ALA A 5 39.48 -47.85 9.31
C ALA A 5 38.22 -47.66 10.17
N LYS A 6 37.77 -46.41 10.32
CA LYS A 6 36.42 -46.10 10.79
C LYS A 6 35.74 -45.18 9.78
N ALA A 7 34.83 -45.79 9.02
CA ALA A 7 33.81 -45.11 8.26
C ALA A 7 32.80 -44.47 9.24
N THR A 8 32.41 -43.22 8.99
CA THR A 8 31.30 -42.57 9.69
C THR A 8 30.38 -41.98 8.63
N LEU A 9 29.26 -42.69 8.41
CA LEU A 9 28.19 -42.33 7.49
C LEU A 9 27.21 -41.43 8.25
N ILE A 10 27.13 -40.15 7.90
CA ILE A 10 26.11 -39.23 8.44
C ILE A 10 25.00 -39.12 7.40
N VAL A 11 23.86 -39.77 7.69
CA VAL A 11 22.62 -39.65 6.93
C VAL A 11 21.85 -38.47 7.52
N LEU A 12 21.89 -37.31 6.87
CA LEU A 12 21.10 -36.13 7.23
C LEU A 12 19.82 -36.13 6.37
N SER A 13 18.75 -36.69 6.91
CA SER A 13 17.41 -36.68 6.29
C SER A 13 16.78 -35.29 6.44
N LEU A 14 16.83 -34.50 5.37
CA LEU A 14 16.20 -33.18 5.27
C LEU A 14 14.73 -33.33 4.84
N SER A 15 13.83 -33.43 5.81
CA SER A 15 12.38 -33.49 5.59
C SER A 15 11.83 -32.06 5.37
N LEU A 16 11.76 -31.61 4.12
CA LEU A 16 11.08 -30.35 3.77
C LEU A 16 9.56 -30.59 3.72
N PRO A 17 8.74 -29.92 4.55
CA PRO A 17 7.29 -29.95 4.38
C PRO A 17 6.91 -29.16 3.11
N LEU A 18 6.31 -29.86 2.14
CA LEU A 18 5.64 -29.28 0.99
C LEU A 18 4.44 -28.44 1.48
N MET A 19 4.66 -27.13 1.60
CA MET A 19 3.60 -26.15 1.77
C MET A 19 2.81 -26.07 0.46
N ILE A 20 1.65 -26.73 0.41
CA ILE A 20 0.67 -26.62 -0.66
C ILE A 20 0.06 -25.21 -0.59
N SER A 21 0.62 -24.28 -1.37
CA SER A 21 0.11 -22.91 -1.51
C SER A 21 -1.04 -22.94 -2.51
N CYS A 22 -2.28 -22.79 -2.02
CA CYS A 22 -3.44 -22.54 -2.87
C CYS A 22 -3.33 -21.11 -3.46
N SER A 23 -2.60 -20.99 -4.55
CA SER A 23 -2.58 -19.79 -5.39
C SER A 23 -3.96 -19.61 -6.02
N THR A 24 -4.77 -18.69 -5.47
CA THR A 24 -5.89 -18.12 -6.22
C THR A 24 -5.29 -17.25 -7.33
N SER A 25 -5.30 -17.76 -8.56
CA SER A 25 -4.94 -17.01 -9.76
C SER A 25 -6.16 -16.22 -10.26
N SER A 26 -5.93 -14.99 -10.70
CA SER A 26 -6.95 -14.23 -11.42
C SER A 26 -7.06 -14.75 -12.86
N ARG A 27 -8.23 -14.60 -13.48
CA ARG A 27 -8.42 -14.87 -14.92
C ARG A 27 -7.85 -13.78 -15.82
N PHE A 28 -7.47 -12.64 -15.22
CA PHE A 28 -6.97 -11.46 -15.89
C PHE A 28 -5.49 -11.25 -15.55
N GLU A 29 -4.70 -10.94 -16.57
CA GLU A 29 -3.28 -10.66 -16.41
C GLU A 29 -3.05 -9.14 -16.33
N PRO A 30 -2.15 -8.66 -15.46
CA PRO A 30 -1.73 -7.26 -15.47
C PRO A 30 -1.22 -6.86 -16.85
N THR A 31 -1.61 -5.68 -17.32
CA THR A 31 -1.21 -5.14 -18.62
C THR A 31 0.22 -4.63 -18.62
N GLY A 32 0.82 -4.44 -17.45
CA GLY A 32 2.14 -3.82 -17.29
C GLY A 32 2.08 -2.30 -17.28
N ASN A 33 0.89 -1.69 -17.38
CA ASN A 33 0.69 -0.26 -17.12
C ASN A 33 0.09 -0.07 -15.72
N PRO A 34 0.87 0.40 -14.74
CA PRO A 34 0.43 0.49 -13.34
C PRO A 34 -0.88 1.25 -13.13
N LEU A 35 -1.13 2.34 -13.86
CA LEU A 35 -2.37 3.12 -13.69
C LEU A 35 -3.60 2.45 -14.32
N LEU A 36 -3.41 1.68 -15.40
CA LEU A 36 -4.50 0.90 -15.98
C LEU A 36 -4.85 -0.28 -15.08
N ASP A 37 -3.83 -1.01 -14.62
CA ASP A 37 -3.99 -2.17 -13.76
C ASP A 37 -4.61 -1.79 -12.41
N LEU A 38 -4.17 -0.69 -11.80
CA LEU A 38 -4.76 -0.14 -10.58
C LEU A 38 -6.28 0.10 -10.70
N ARG A 39 -6.72 0.58 -11.86
CA ARG A 39 -8.12 0.93 -12.13
C ARG A 39 -8.96 -0.25 -12.61
N ASN A 40 -8.34 -1.40 -12.89
CA ASN A 40 -9.04 -2.56 -13.40
C ASN A 40 -9.71 -3.34 -12.25
N PRO A 41 -11.05 -3.33 -12.13
CA PRO A 41 -11.74 -4.07 -11.07
C PRO A 41 -11.71 -5.58 -11.28
N GLU A 42 -11.29 -6.07 -12.46
CA GLU A 42 -11.21 -7.48 -12.78
C GLU A 42 -9.92 -8.14 -12.26
N LEU A 43 -8.90 -7.33 -11.92
CA LEU A 43 -7.68 -7.82 -11.28
C LEU A 43 -7.89 -8.11 -9.79
N LEU A 44 -7.08 -9.01 -9.23
CA LEU A 44 -7.10 -9.24 -7.79
C LEU A 44 -6.66 -7.99 -7.05
N GLU A 45 -7.20 -7.80 -5.86
CA GLU A 45 -6.83 -6.71 -4.95
C GLU A 45 -5.30 -6.61 -4.77
N ARG A 46 -4.60 -7.74 -4.56
CA ARG A 46 -3.14 -7.75 -4.39
C ARG A 46 -2.39 -7.19 -5.61
N ASP A 47 -2.89 -7.48 -6.82
CA ASP A 47 -2.26 -7.06 -8.06
C ASP A 47 -2.51 -5.57 -8.28
N ARG A 48 -3.69 -5.07 -7.91
CA ARG A 48 -4.03 -3.64 -7.92
C ARG A 48 -3.22 -2.86 -6.88
N ILE A 49 -2.98 -3.43 -5.70
CA ILE A 49 -2.08 -2.85 -4.69
C ILE A 49 -0.65 -2.76 -5.22
N ALA A 50 -0.14 -3.83 -5.84
CA ALA A 50 1.17 -3.82 -6.47
C ALA A 50 1.25 -2.76 -7.57
N ALA A 51 0.21 -2.61 -8.38
CA ALA A 51 0.10 -1.58 -9.40
C ALA A 51 0.09 -0.15 -8.80
N ALA A 52 -0.61 0.08 -7.68
CA ALA A 52 -0.56 1.38 -6.98
C ALA A 52 0.88 1.75 -6.56
N ARG A 53 1.60 0.79 -5.95
CA ARG A 53 2.97 0.99 -5.49
C ARG A 53 3.94 1.19 -6.65
N ALA A 54 3.80 0.42 -7.73
CA ALA A 54 4.58 0.58 -8.94
C ALA A 54 4.35 1.96 -9.59
N ALA A 55 3.09 2.40 -9.70
CA ALA A 55 2.76 3.72 -10.22
C ALA A 55 3.40 4.84 -9.40
N TRP A 56 3.44 4.69 -8.08
CA TRP A 56 4.08 5.65 -7.19
C TRP A 56 5.60 5.62 -7.28
N SER A 57 6.23 4.45 -7.37
CA SER A 57 7.68 4.32 -7.61
C SER A 57 8.10 5.04 -8.88
N GLU A 58 7.35 4.86 -9.98
CA GLU A 58 7.61 5.55 -11.24
C GLU A 58 7.49 7.08 -11.14
N VAL A 59 6.66 7.59 -10.22
CA VAL A 59 6.58 9.03 -9.92
C VAL A 59 7.84 9.51 -9.19
N GLU A 60 8.32 8.76 -8.20
CA GLU A 60 9.56 9.09 -7.48
C GLU A 60 10.80 9.00 -8.39
N GLU A 61 10.77 8.10 -9.37
CA GLU A 61 11.81 7.97 -10.40
C GLU A 61 11.69 9.02 -11.52
N GLY A 62 10.65 9.86 -11.52
CA GLY A 62 10.41 10.87 -12.55
C GLY A 62 9.98 10.31 -13.91
N ILE A 63 9.60 9.04 -13.97
CA ILE A 63 9.10 8.36 -15.18
C ILE A 63 7.65 8.73 -15.44
N ARG A 64 6.86 8.89 -14.36
CA ARG A 64 5.42 9.14 -14.42
C ARG A 64 5.09 10.51 -13.84
N ASP A 65 4.08 11.14 -14.43
CA ASP A 65 3.55 12.43 -13.97
C ASP A 65 2.94 12.31 -12.56
N ARG A 66 3.47 13.11 -11.62
CA ARG A 66 3.06 13.11 -10.20
C ARG A 66 1.60 13.54 -10.05
N GLU A 67 1.19 14.64 -10.68
CA GLU A 67 -0.15 15.21 -10.55
C GLU A 67 -1.23 14.22 -11.01
N ARG A 68 -1.07 13.65 -12.21
CA ARG A 68 -1.99 12.65 -12.78
C ARG A 68 -2.05 11.38 -11.94
N THR A 69 -0.92 10.92 -11.40
CA THR A 69 -0.88 9.74 -10.53
C THR A 69 -1.61 10.01 -9.23
N ARG A 70 -1.33 11.14 -8.56
CA ARG A 70 -2.06 11.57 -7.36
C ARG A 70 -3.55 11.66 -7.62
N TYR A 71 -3.96 12.25 -8.74
CA TYR A 71 -5.38 12.33 -9.11
C TYR A 71 -6.03 10.95 -9.21
N ALA A 72 -5.36 9.99 -9.85
CA ALA A 72 -5.84 8.60 -9.93
C ALA A 72 -5.95 7.94 -8.55
N LEU A 73 -4.95 8.13 -7.67
CA LEU A 73 -4.98 7.60 -6.31
C LEU A 73 -6.10 8.23 -5.46
N LYS A 74 -6.31 9.54 -5.56
CA LYS A 74 -7.38 10.25 -4.81
C LYS A 74 -8.78 9.74 -5.15
N ASN A 75 -9.03 9.43 -6.42
CA ASN A 75 -10.31 8.84 -6.83
C ASN A 75 -10.59 7.51 -6.13
N LEU A 76 -9.57 6.69 -5.87
CA LEU A 76 -9.69 5.44 -5.13
C LEU A 76 -9.79 5.68 -3.62
N ALA A 77 -9.06 6.65 -3.07
CA ALA A 77 -9.12 7.00 -1.65
C ALA A 77 -10.52 7.48 -1.23
N TRP A 78 -11.23 8.21 -2.11
CA TRP A 78 -12.58 8.72 -1.86
C TRP A 78 -13.72 7.79 -2.27
N SER A 79 -13.44 6.73 -3.04
CA SER A 79 -14.48 5.82 -3.51
C SER A 79 -14.92 4.87 -2.39
N GLY A 80 -16.23 4.90 -2.09
CA GLY A 80 -16.85 3.93 -1.18
C GLY A 80 -16.92 2.49 -1.73
N GLY A 81 -16.64 2.30 -3.02
CA GLY A 81 -16.57 0.98 -3.67
C GLY A 81 -15.16 0.40 -3.73
N THR A 82 -14.13 1.13 -3.29
CA THR A 82 -12.76 0.63 -3.27
C THR A 82 -12.55 -0.29 -2.06
N GLU A 83 -11.95 -1.45 -2.32
CA GLU A 83 -11.66 -2.45 -1.31
C GLU A 83 -10.70 -1.88 -0.26
N ARG A 84 -10.97 -2.18 1.01
CA ARG A 84 -10.32 -1.52 2.15
C ARG A 84 -8.78 -1.60 2.10
N PRO A 85 -8.14 -2.76 1.90
CA PRO A 85 -6.68 -2.85 1.78
C PRO A 85 -6.07 -1.97 0.67
N LEU A 86 -6.72 -1.92 -0.49
CA LEU A 86 -6.30 -1.05 -1.60
C LEU A 86 -6.48 0.42 -1.22
N ARG A 87 -7.63 0.78 -0.63
CA ARG A 87 -7.93 2.13 -0.20
C ARG A 87 -6.90 2.66 0.81
N LEU A 88 -6.57 1.87 1.82
CA LEU A 88 -5.56 2.24 2.82
C LEU A 88 -4.19 2.42 2.17
N THR A 89 -3.79 1.51 1.27
CA THR A 89 -2.53 1.64 0.54
C THR A 89 -2.44 2.95 -0.27
N VAL A 90 -3.50 3.33 -0.99
CA VAL A 90 -3.46 4.58 -1.77
C VAL A 90 -3.42 5.82 -0.88
N ILE A 91 -4.04 5.79 0.30
CA ILE A 91 -3.94 6.87 1.29
C ILE A 91 -2.51 6.98 1.81
N GLU A 92 -1.86 5.86 2.15
CA GLU A 92 -0.46 5.83 2.57
C GLU A 92 0.46 6.47 1.51
N LEU A 93 0.30 6.06 0.25
CA LEU A 93 1.10 6.60 -0.86
C LEU A 93 0.89 8.12 -1.02
N LEU A 94 -0.35 8.59 -0.99
CA LEU A 94 -0.65 10.02 -1.05
C LEU A 94 -0.03 10.79 0.12
N MET A 95 -0.10 10.23 1.34
CA MET A 95 0.48 10.85 2.54
C MET A 95 2.01 10.82 2.55
N SER A 96 2.65 9.87 1.87
CA SER A 96 4.11 9.79 1.73
C SER A 96 4.73 10.82 0.78
N ASP A 97 3.92 11.61 0.08
CA ASP A 97 4.45 12.65 -0.80
C ASP A 97 5.04 13.81 0.00
N GLU A 98 6.35 13.97 -0.09
CA GLU A 98 7.12 15.02 0.59
C GLU A 98 7.38 16.25 -0.28
N SER A 99 7.00 16.22 -1.56
CA SER A 99 7.06 17.42 -2.40
C SER A 99 6.20 18.54 -1.79
N PRO A 100 6.58 19.82 -1.92
CA PRO A 100 5.79 20.93 -1.37
C PRO A 100 4.33 20.92 -1.85
N GLU A 101 4.12 20.66 -3.14
CA GLU A 101 2.80 20.57 -3.76
C GLU A 101 2.03 19.33 -3.27
N GLY A 102 2.71 18.19 -3.18
CA GLY A 102 2.14 16.94 -2.69
C GLY A 102 1.74 17.01 -1.21
N ASN A 103 2.57 17.62 -0.36
CA ASN A 103 2.27 17.84 1.05
C ASN A 103 1.05 18.76 1.22
N ALA A 104 1.00 19.87 0.49
CA ALA A 104 -0.14 20.79 0.50
C ALA A 104 -1.45 20.12 0.03
N ASP A 105 -1.40 19.34 -1.05
CA ASP A 105 -2.54 18.59 -1.55
C ASP A 105 -2.99 17.48 -0.58
N SER A 106 -2.05 16.79 0.06
CA SER A 106 -2.34 15.78 1.09
C SER A 106 -2.99 16.39 2.32
N ARG A 107 -2.53 17.56 2.79
CA ARG A 107 -3.18 18.31 3.87
C ARG A 107 -4.61 18.71 3.49
N ALA A 108 -4.81 19.23 2.27
CA ALA A 108 -6.14 19.60 1.78
C ALA A 108 -7.08 18.39 1.70
N MET A 109 -6.58 17.25 1.20
CA MET A 109 -7.33 15.99 1.17
C MET A 109 -7.70 15.53 2.58
N ALA A 110 -6.74 15.52 3.52
CA ALA A 110 -6.98 15.12 4.91
C ALA A 110 -8.06 15.97 5.58
N ARG A 111 -8.03 17.29 5.37
CA ARG A 111 -9.02 18.24 5.88
C ARG A 111 -10.45 17.93 5.41
N LEU A 112 -10.60 17.49 4.17
CA LEU A 112 -11.90 17.14 3.59
C LEU A 112 -12.38 15.74 4.00
N MET A 113 -11.46 14.79 4.19
CA MET A 113 -11.77 13.39 4.44
C MET A 113 -12.10 13.12 5.92
N LEU A 114 -11.30 13.66 6.85
CA LEU A 114 -11.39 13.39 8.30
C LEU A 114 -12.79 13.60 8.92
N PRO A 115 -13.58 14.64 8.55
CA PRO A 115 -14.89 14.85 9.13
C PRO A 115 -15.84 13.64 8.96
N ASN A 116 -15.71 12.90 7.86
CA ASN A 116 -16.61 11.81 7.49
C ASN A 116 -15.94 10.43 7.49
N GLU A 117 -14.62 10.36 7.72
CA GLU A 117 -13.89 9.10 7.78
C GLU A 117 -14.32 8.26 8.98
N LYS A 118 -14.55 6.96 8.74
CA LYS A 118 -14.95 5.98 9.76
C LYS A 118 -13.91 4.87 9.93
N ASP A 119 -13.05 4.66 8.94
CA ASP A 119 -11.98 3.66 9.06
C ASP A 119 -10.87 4.21 9.97
N THR A 120 -10.76 3.65 11.16
CA THR A 120 -9.77 4.06 12.16
C THR A 120 -8.34 3.96 11.65
N GLU A 121 -8.07 3.04 10.74
CA GLU A 121 -6.74 2.89 10.15
C GLU A 121 -6.42 4.01 9.15
N ALA A 122 -7.41 4.45 8.36
CA ALA A 122 -7.26 5.63 7.51
C ALA A 122 -7.03 6.90 8.34
N VAL A 123 -7.78 7.06 9.45
CA VAL A 123 -7.59 8.15 10.41
C VAL A 123 -6.18 8.10 11.01
N ARG A 124 -5.69 6.91 11.39
CA ARG A 124 -4.34 6.72 11.93
C ARG A 124 -3.27 7.16 10.93
N ILE A 125 -3.36 6.73 9.67
CA ILE A 125 -2.40 7.12 8.61
C ILE A 125 -2.36 8.65 8.46
N ILE A 126 -3.52 9.30 8.40
CA ILE A 126 -3.62 10.76 8.30
C ILE A 126 -3.05 11.45 9.55
N ALA A 127 -3.34 10.93 10.75
CA ALA A 127 -2.86 11.48 12.01
C ALA A 127 -1.33 11.46 12.10
N VAL A 128 -0.71 10.34 11.71
CA VAL A 128 0.76 10.21 11.69
C VAL A 128 1.36 11.28 10.77
N ARG A 129 0.86 11.40 9.54
CA ARG A 129 1.36 12.40 8.60
C ARG A 129 1.14 13.83 9.08
N ALA A 130 0.00 14.10 9.71
CA ALA A 130 -0.31 15.40 10.28
C ALA A 130 0.70 15.81 11.36
N VAL A 131 1.13 14.88 12.21
CA VAL A 131 2.18 15.13 13.21
C VAL A 131 3.53 15.38 12.55
N GLU A 132 3.92 14.54 11.58
CA GLU A 132 5.20 14.68 10.87
C GLU A 132 5.34 16.00 10.08
N SER A 133 4.21 16.60 9.68
CA SER A 133 4.18 17.81 8.86
C SER A 133 3.63 19.04 9.60
N ASP A 134 3.48 18.98 10.92
CA ASP A 134 2.97 20.08 11.77
C ASP A 134 1.61 20.64 11.30
N TRP A 135 0.67 19.77 10.90
CA TRP A 135 -0.68 20.13 10.45
C TRP A 135 -1.65 20.33 11.63
N ASP A 136 -1.33 21.24 12.54
CA ASP A 136 -2.10 21.48 13.78
C ASP A 136 -3.56 21.86 13.54
N ASP A 137 -3.87 22.44 12.37
CA ASP A 137 -5.25 22.81 12.01
C ASP A 137 -6.19 21.60 11.86
N LEU A 138 -5.64 20.39 11.71
CA LEU A 138 -6.41 19.15 11.63
C LEU A 138 -6.78 18.57 13.00
N ALA A 139 -6.19 19.05 14.10
CA ALA A 139 -6.41 18.48 15.43
C ALA A 139 -7.91 18.39 15.82
N PRO A 140 -8.76 19.41 15.62
CA PRO A 140 -10.19 19.30 15.93
C PRO A 140 -10.93 18.26 15.09
N ALA A 141 -10.51 18.04 13.83
CA ALA A 141 -11.12 17.03 12.97
C ALA A 141 -10.69 15.61 13.40
N LEU A 142 -9.42 15.44 13.76
CA LEU A 142 -8.87 14.19 14.29
C LEU A 142 -9.55 13.78 15.60
N VAL A 143 -9.65 14.68 16.57
CA VAL A 143 -10.34 14.41 17.86
C VAL A 143 -11.78 13.97 17.64
N ARG A 144 -12.52 14.67 16.77
CA ARG A 144 -13.90 14.28 16.44
C ARG A 144 -13.96 12.93 15.75
N SER A 145 -13.02 12.63 14.88
CA SER A 145 -12.99 11.35 14.17
C SER A 145 -12.71 10.17 15.08
N LEU A 146 -11.85 10.34 16.09
CA LEU A 146 -11.48 9.31 17.06
C LEU A 146 -12.53 9.13 18.18
N ALA A 147 -13.37 10.13 18.42
CA ALA A 147 -14.40 10.09 19.46
C ALA A 147 -15.74 9.48 19.01
N ARG A 148 -15.90 9.18 17.72
CA ARG A 148 -17.08 8.51 17.16
C ARG A 148 -16.95 7.00 17.27
#